data_AF-U4R4I5-F1
#
_entry.id   AF-U4R4I5-F1
#
_cell.length_a   1.000
_cell.length_b   1.000
_cell.length_c   1.000
_cell.angle_alpha   90.00
_cell.angle_beta   90.00
_cell.angle_gamma   90.00
#
_symmetry.space_group_name_H-M   'P 1'
#
loop_
_entity.id
_entity.type
_entity.pdbx_description
1 polymer ?
#
loop_
_entity_poly.entity_id
_entity_poly.type
_entity_poly.pdbx_seq_one_letter_code
_entity_poly.pdbx_strand_id
1 'polypeptide(L)'
;MSSRYRKLLTGCTLVLLLFFISTNVMASNSRAEAAITNIDIRSTPVLDPIDYNGYIVRMVVDYAKEFVGVRYVYGGTSPEGFDCSGFIGYVYKNFGVKLARSAQSMYSNGKEVSRDSLKAGDILFFDASSRNRAGAIDHVGIYLGGDNFIHASSSKGSVRIQKLSQYKGLYIGAKRVI
;
A
#
# COMPACT_ATOMS: atom_id res chain seq x y z
N MET A 1 -46.63 -35.93 -39.13
CA MET A 1 -46.54 -34.46 -38.92
C MET A 1 -45.29 -34.18 -38.08
N SER A 2 -44.12 -34.20 -38.71
CA SER A 2 -43.33 -33.10 -39.29
C SER A 2 -42.46 -32.34 -38.27
N SER A 3 -41.15 -32.50 -38.45
CA SER A 3 -40.00 -32.00 -37.66
C SER A 3 -39.83 -30.47 -37.75
N ARG A 4 -40.92 -29.71 -37.63
CA ARG A 4 -40.93 -28.24 -37.73
C ARG A 4 -41.25 -27.51 -36.41
N TYR A 5 -41.58 -28.23 -35.34
CA TYR A 5 -41.97 -27.62 -34.05
C TYR A 5 -40.86 -27.54 -32.99
N ARG A 6 -39.71 -28.19 -33.16
CA ARG A 6 -38.62 -28.18 -32.15
C ARG A 6 -37.72 -26.94 -32.17
N LYS A 7 -37.77 -26.11 -33.21
CA LYS A 7 -36.97 -24.87 -33.31
C LYS A 7 -37.70 -23.60 -32.88
N LEU A 8 -39.01 -23.65 -32.62
CA LEU A 8 -39.78 -22.48 -32.17
C LEU A 8 -39.85 -22.35 -30.64
N LEU A 9 -39.80 -23.46 -29.89
CA LEU A 9 -39.93 -23.41 -28.42
C LEU A 9 -38.67 -22.94 -27.69
N THR A 10 -37.49 -23.02 -28.30
CA THR A 10 -36.22 -22.56 -27.71
C THR A 10 -35.96 -21.06 -27.90
N GLY A 11 -36.67 -20.40 -28.83
CA GLY A 11 -36.56 -18.95 -29.04
C GLY A 11 -37.43 -18.14 -28.07
N CYS A 12 -38.57 -18.68 -27.65
CA CYS A 12 -39.53 -17.96 -26.80
C CYS A 12 -39.08 -17.88 -25.33
N THR A 13 -38.39 -18.91 -24.83
CA THR A 13 -37.86 -18.92 -23.45
C THR A 13 -36.63 -18.02 -23.27
N LEU A 14 -35.80 -17.83 -24.30
CA LEU A 14 -34.62 -16.96 -24.24
C LEU A 14 -35.00 -15.46 -24.27
N VAL A 15 -36.06 -15.09 -25.00
CA VAL A 15 -36.57 -13.71 -25.05
C VAL A 15 -37.24 -13.31 -23.73
N LEU A 16 -37.95 -14.23 -23.08
CA LEU A 16 -38.53 -13.98 -21.76
C LEU A 16 -37.45 -13.82 -20.67
N LEU A 17 -36.37 -14.62 -20.71
CA LEU A 17 -35.28 -14.50 -19.74
C LEU A 17 -34.54 -13.14 -19.87
N LEU A 18 -34.36 -12.64 -21.09
CA LEU A 18 -33.77 -11.32 -21.34
C LEU A 18 -34.67 -10.17 -20.87
N PHE A 19 -35.99 -10.32 -20.98
CA PHE A 19 -36.95 -9.36 -20.40
C PHE A 19 -36.93 -9.35 -18.87
N PHE A 20 -36.77 -10.51 -18.22
CA PHE A 20 -36.64 -10.57 -16.76
C PHE A 20 -35.32 -9.96 -16.25
N ILE A 21 -34.23 -10.06 -17.00
CA ILE A 21 -32.94 -9.43 -16.62
C ILE A 21 -33.04 -7.90 -16.78
N SER A 22 -33.66 -7.40 -17.84
CA SER A 22 -33.78 -5.95 -18.08
C SER A 22 -34.68 -5.24 -17.05
N THR A 23 -35.77 -5.87 -16.60
CA THR A 23 -36.62 -5.29 -15.54
C THR A 23 -35.91 -5.24 -14.19
N ASN A 24 -35.05 -6.21 -13.87
CA ASN A 24 -34.27 -6.22 -12.63
C ASN A 24 -33.19 -5.13 -12.62
N VAL A 25 -32.53 -4.88 -13.76
CA VAL A 25 -31.54 -3.79 -13.91
C VAL A 25 -32.19 -2.41 -13.86
N MET A 26 -33.39 -2.24 -14.44
CA MET A 26 -34.13 -0.98 -14.36
C MET A 26 -34.66 -0.69 -12.95
N ALA A 27 -35.09 -1.72 -12.20
CA ALA A 27 -35.54 -1.57 -10.81
C ALA A 27 -34.38 -1.32 -9.81
N SER A 28 -33.16 -1.83 -10.09
CA SER A 28 -31.98 -1.49 -9.28
C SER A 28 -31.51 -0.06 -9.53
N ASN A 29 -31.57 0.41 -10.78
CA ASN A 29 -31.14 1.76 -11.14
C ASN A 29 -32.09 2.83 -10.60
N SER A 30 -33.42 2.61 -10.59
CA SER A 30 -34.37 3.56 -10.02
C SER A 30 -34.21 3.74 -8.50
N ARG A 31 -33.73 2.71 -7.79
CA ARG A 31 -33.41 2.80 -6.34
C ARG A 31 -32.10 3.54 -6.09
N ALA A 32 -31.12 3.40 -6.98
CA ALA A 32 -29.86 4.15 -6.90
C ALA A 32 -30.06 5.65 -7.20
N GLU A 33 -30.93 5.99 -8.16
CA GLU A 33 -31.20 7.37 -8.56
C GLU A 33 -32.08 8.11 -7.54
N ALA A 34 -33.06 7.43 -6.92
CA ALA A 34 -33.88 8.00 -5.85
C ALA A 34 -33.14 8.20 -4.50
N ALA A 35 -31.98 7.57 -4.31
CA ALA A 35 -31.16 7.75 -3.11
C ALA A 35 -30.29 9.02 -3.16
N ILE A 36 -30.11 9.62 -4.34
CA ILE A 36 -29.24 10.79 -4.54
C ILE A 36 -30.02 12.12 -4.36
N THR A 37 -31.35 12.10 -4.45
CA THR A 37 -32.15 13.34 -4.45
C THR A 37 -32.43 13.93 -3.06
N ASN A 38 -32.04 13.25 -1.97
CA ASN A 38 -32.28 13.70 -0.59
C ASN A 38 -30.98 13.79 0.23
N ILE A 39 -29.83 14.05 -0.40
CA ILE A 39 -28.64 14.44 0.36
C ILE A 39 -28.84 15.90 0.79
N ASP A 40 -29.31 16.10 2.02
CA ASP A 40 -29.20 17.38 2.70
C ASP A 40 -27.70 17.66 2.96
N ILE A 41 -27.10 18.46 2.06
CA ILE A 41 -25.68 18.84 2.12
C ILE A 41 -25.36 19.63 3.42
N ARG A 42 -26.36 20.05 4.20
CA ARG A 42 -26.17 20.80 5.45
C ARG A 42 -26.08 19.92 6.70
N SER A 43 -26.39 18.63 6.61
CA SER A 43 -26.34 17.69 7.75
C SER A 43 -25.37 16.53 7.56
N THR A 44 -24.66 16.48 6.42
CA THR A 44 -23.39 15.75 6.34
C THR A 44 -22.35 16.51 7.16
N PRO A 45 -21.64 15.89 8.11
CA PRO A 45 -20.43 16.50 8.67
C PRO A 45 -19.56 16.86 7.46
N VAL A 46 -19.23 18.14 7.31
CA VAL A 46 -18.22 18.57 6.34
C VAL A 46 -16.99 17.80 6.75
N LEU A 47 -16.70 16.71 6.04
CA LEU A 47 -15.44 16.00 6.21
C LEU A 47 -14.38 17.08 6.01
N ASP A 48 -13.48 17.21 6.98
CA ASP A 48 -12.27 18.01 6.84
C ASP A 48 -11.71 17.83 5.42
N PRO A 49 -11.10 18.87 4.81
CA PRO A 49 -10.40 18.73 3.55
C PRO A 49 -9.60 17.43 3.62
N ILE A 50 -9.95 16.44 2.78
CA ILE A 50 -9.49 15.06 2.91
C ILE A 50 -7.98 15.13 3.15
N ASP A 51 -7.51 14.66 4.31
CA ASP A 51 -6.08 14.56 4.59
C ASP A 51 -5.51 13.51 3.63
N TYR A 52 -5.27 13.96 2.41
CA TYR A 52 -4.90 13.13 1.28
C TYR A 52 -3.55 12.47 1.58
N ASN A 53 -2.63 13.23 2.18
CA ASN A 53 -1.33 12.71 2.61
C ASN A 53 -1.51 11.65 3.71
N GLY A 54 -2.36 11.88 4.70
CA GLY A 54 -2.70 10.87 5.72
C GLY A 54 -3.30 9.60 5.12
N TYR A 55 -4.17 9.73 4.11
CA TYR A 55 -4.73 8.59 3.39
C TYR A 55 -3.65 7.81 2.62
N ILE A 56 -2.79 8.49 1.86
CA ILE A 56 -1.70 7.85 1.13
C ILE A 56 -0.70 7.18 2.08
N VAL A 57 -0.35 7.83 3.20
CA VAL A 57 0.53 7.25 4.23
C VAL A 57 -0.05 5.95 4.78
N ARG A 58 -1.35 5.91 5.07
CA ARG A 58 -2.03 4.68 5.51
C ARG A 58 -1.92 3.59 4.45
N MET A 59 -2.17 3.92 3.19
CA MET A 59 -2.06 2.98 2.08
C MET A 59 -0.63 2.45 1.91
N VAL A 60 0.39 3.31 2.04
CA VAL A 60 1.82 2.91 2.02
C VAL A 60 2.11 1.89 3.12
N VAL A 61 1.66 2.18 4.34
CA VAL A 61 1.86 1.31 5.50
C VAL A 61 1.16 -0.03 5.33
N ASP A 62 -0.09 -0.03 4.88
CA ASP A 62 -0.87 -1.25 4.70
C ASP A 62 -0.30 -2.09 3.56
N TYR A 63 0.08 -1.46 2.44
CA TYR A 63 0.76 -2.15 1.33
C TYR A 63 2.11 -2.74 1.76
N ALA A 64 2.92 -2.02 2.53
CA ALA A 64 4.19 -2.54 3.04
C ALA A 64 4.00 -3.82 3.87
N LYS A 65 2.92 -3.90 4.66
CA LYS A 65 2.62 -5.05 5.52
C LYS A 65 2.24 -6.30 4.74
N GLU A 66 1.73 -6.18 3.51
CA GLU A 66 1.41 -7.34 2.65
C GLU A 66 2.64 -8.20 2.35
N PHE A 67 3.84 -7.61 2.42
CA PHE A 67 5.09 -8.30 2.14
C PHE A 67 5.74 -8.94 3.36
N VAL A 68 5.14 -8.86 4.56
CA VAL A 68 5.68 -9.52 5.75
C VAL A 68 5.88 -11.01 5.46
N GLY A 69 7.10 -11.50 5.71
CA GLY A 69 7.50 -12.88 5.44
C GLY A 69 8.20 -13.10 4.10
N VAL A 70 8.12 -12.17 3.14
CA VAL A 70 8.88 -12.26 1.88
C VAL A 70 10.37 -12.36 2.18
N ARG A 71 11.06 -13.29 1.52
CA ARG A 71 12.46 -13.62 1.81
C ARG A 71 13.39 -12.44 1.52
N TYR A 72 14.43 -12.34 2.33
CA TYR A 72 15.53 -11.45 2.05
C TYR A 72 16.41 -12.03 0.93
N VAL A 73 16.67 -11.24 -0.11
CA VAL A 73 17.60 -11.56 -1.20
C VAL A 73 18.45 -10.32 -1.47
N TYR A 74 19.77 -10.45 -1.36
CA TYR A 74 20.67 -9.33 -1.63
C TYR A 74 20.51 -8.83 -3.08
N GLY A 75 20.30 -7.54 -3.28
CA GLY A 75 20.00 -6.96 -4.58
C GLY A 75 18.52 -7.08 -5.01
N GLY A 76 17.70 -7.84 -4.27
CA GLY A 76 16.30 -8.10 -4.58
C GLY A 76 15.43 -6.84 -4.54
N THR A 77 14.48 -6.73 -5.47
CA THR A 77 13.63 -5.54 -5.67
C THR A 77 12.18 -5.88 -6.00
N SER A 78 11.76 -7.12 -5.75
CA SER A 78 10.44 -7.62 -6.13
C SER A 78 9.92 -8.67 -5.12
N PRO A 79 8.63 -9.04 -5.17
CA PRO A 79 8.05 -9.98 -4.21
C PRO A 79 8.67 -11.39 -4.20
N GLU A 80 9.46 -11.76 -5.22
CA GLU A 80 10.27 -12.99 -5.22
C GLU A 80 11.42 -12.93 -4.21
N GLY A 81 11.81 -11.72 -3.79
CA GLY A 81 12.80 -11.48 -2.75
C GLY A 81 13.29 -10.04 -2.73
N PHE A 82 13.48 -9.50 -1.52
CA PHE A 82 13.88 -8.11 -1.31
C PHE A 82 15.20 -7.97 -0.55
N ASP A 83 16.02 -6.98 -0.89
CA ASP A 83 16.90 -6.38 0.11
C ASP A 83 16.24 -5.19 0.81
N CYS A 84 16.90 -4.62 1.81
CA CYS A 84 16.35 -3.52 2.61
C CYS A 84 15.85 -2.37 1.73
N SER A 85 16.73 -1.78 0.94
CA SER A 85 16.42 -0.64 0.07
C SER A 85 15.54 -0.98 -1.14
N GLY A 86 15.63 -2.22 -1.65
CA GLY A 86 14.78 -2.71 -2.72
C GLY A 86 13.33 -2.86 -2.28
N PHE A 87 13.09 -3.31 -1.04
CA PHE A 87 11.77 -3.33 -0.43
C PHE A 87 11.16 -1.92 -0.33
N ILE A 88 11.90 -0.96 0.24
CA ILE A 88 11.40 0.43 0.36
C ILE A 88 11.12 1.03 -1.01
N GLY A 89 12.07 0.91 -1.95
CA GLY A 89 11.89 1.40 -3.31
C GLY A 89 10.67 0.80 -4.00
N TYR A 90 10.42 -0.51 -3.82
CA TYR A 90 9.25 -1.19 -4.37
C TYR A 90 7.94 -0.65 -3.79
N VAL A 91 7.84 -0.54 -2.47
CA VAL A 91 6.64 -0.01 -1.78
C VAL A 91 6.32 1.41 -2.26
N TYR A 92 7.28 2.33 -2.22
CA TYR A 92 7.03 3.73 -2.59
C TYR A 92 6.81 3.93 -4.08
N LYS A 93 7.43 3.12 -4.94
CA LYS A 93 7.18 3.15 -6.39
C LYS A 93 5.72 2.84 -6.73
N ASN A 94 5.05 1.97 -5.97
CA ASN A 94 3.62 1.69 -6.15
C ASN A 94 2.73 2.94 -5.93
N PHE A 95 3.21 3.91 -5.16
CA PHE A 95 2.55 5.18 -4.91
C PHE A 95 3.15 6.35 -5.72
N GLY A 96 3.90 6.03 -6.79
CA GLY A 96 4.48 7.03 -7.69
C GLY A 96 5.73 7.74 -7.17
N VAL A 97 6.24 7.37 -5.99
CA VAL A 97 7.44 7.97 -5.39
C VAL A 97 8.68 7.20 -5.83
N LYS A 98 9.54 7.84 -6.62
CA LYS A 98 10.81 7.27 -7.07
C LYS A 98 11.92 7.56 -6.06
N LEU A 99 12.51 6.50 -5.53
CA LEU A 99 13.62 6.58 -4.57
C LEU A 99 14.91 6.07 -5.20
N ALA A 100 16.05 6.57 -4.71
CA ALA A 100 17.34 6.03 -5.10
C ALA A 100 17.50 4.58 -4.60
N ARG A 101 18.27 3.77 -5.32
CA ARG A 101 18.27 2.30 -5.14
C ARG A 101 18.93 1.84 -3.84
N SER A 102 19.98 2.50 -3.37
CA SER A 102 20.71 2.08 -2.16
C SER A 102 20.27 2.86 -0.94
N ALA A 103 20.34 2.26 0.26
CA ALA A 103 20.01 2.94 1.51
C ALA A 103 20.78 4.27 1.67
N GLN A 104 22.08 4.27 1.39
CA GLN A 104 22.93 5.46 1.45
C GLN A 104 22.48 6.58 0.50
N SER A 105 22.19 6.25 -0.77
CA SER A 105 21.75 7.26 -1.75
C SER A 105 20.32 7.74 -1.47
N MET A 106 19.47 6.84 -0.97
CA MET A 106 18.08 7.14 -0.59
C MET A 106 17.99 8.17 0.53
N TYR A 107 19.05 8.33 1.34
CA TYR A 107 19.13 9.38 2.36
C TYR A 107 19.13 10.81 1.80
N SER A 108 19.29 10.99 0.48
CA SER A 108 19.13 12.29 -0.17
C SER A 108 17.69 12.59 -0.61
N ASN A 109 16.78 11.62 -0.51
CA ASN A 109 15.38 11.79 -0.91
C ASN A 109 14.54 12.38 0.22
N GLY A 110 13.64 13.30 -0.12
CA GLY A 110 12.64 13.84 0.82
C GLY A 110 13.18 14.87 1.81
N LYS A 111 12.35 15.21 2.80
CA LYS A 111 12.66 16.16 3.87
C LYS A 111 13.18 15.45 5.11
N GLU A 112 14.15 16.05 5.79
CA GLU A 112 14.64 15.53 7.06
C GLU A 112 13.58 15.58 8.16
N VAL A 113 13.53 14.53 8.99
CA VAL A 113 12.60 14.42 10.11
C VAL A 113 13.39 14.12 11.38
N SER A 114 13.17 14.93 12.41
CA SER A 114 13.72 14.67 13.73
C SER A 114 13.06 13.46 14.37
N ARG A 115 13.78 12.75 15.25
CA ARG A 115 13.27 11.54 15.90
C ARG A 115 11.94 11.74 16.64
N ASP A 116 11.74 12.91 17.25
CA ASP A 116 10.54 13.23 18.01
C ASP A 116 9.34 13.62 17.11
N SER A 117 9.59 13.86 15.82
CA SER A 117 8.58 14.22 14.82
C SER A 117 8.26 13.07 13.86
N LEU A 118 8.69 11.85 14.19
CA LEU A 118 8.46 10.67 13.37
C LEU A 118 6.96 10.39 13.24
N LYS A 119 6.55 10.14 12.00
CA LYS A 119 5.19 9.74 11.61
C LYS A 119 5.25 8.48 10.78
N ALA A 120 4.16 7.72 10.79
CA ALA A 120 4.04 6.54 9.94
C ALA A 120 4.33 6.93 8.48
N GLY A 121 5.01 6.07 7.73
CA GLY A 121 5.46 6.37 6.37
C GLY A 121 6.74 7.21 6.28
N ASP A 122 7.40 7.55 7.38
CA ASP A 122 8.78 8.06 7.32
C ASP A 122 9.75 6.91 7.04
N ILE A 123 10.77 7.19 6.23
CA ILE A 123 11.85 6.25 5.94
C ILE A 123 12.94 6.43 6.99
N LEU A 124 13.26 5.36 7.71
CA LEU A 124 14.28 5.31 8.76
C LEU A 124 15.59 4.76 8.21
N PHE A 125 16.72 5.35 8.61
CA PHE A 125 18.05 5.00 8.14
C PHE A 125 18.95 4.60 9.30
N PHE A 126 19.77 3.55 9.08
CA PHE A 126 20.59 2.93 10.11
C PHE A 126 21.99 2.60 9.61
N ASP A 127 22.96 2.66 10.53
CA ASP A 127 24.26 1.99 10.45
C ASP A 127 24.14 0.65 11.18
N ALA A 128 23.74 -0.39 10.45
CA ALA A 128 23.44 -1.71 10.99
C ALA A 128 24.40 -2.80 10.48
N SER A 129 25.48 -2.42 9.79
CA SER A 129 26.51 -3.32 9.28
C SER A 129 27.41 -3.80 10.41
N SER A 130 27.59 -5.12 10.48
CA SER A 130 28.64 -5.74 11.29
C SER A 130 30.05 -5.51 10.74
N ARG A 131 30.19 -4.86 9.57
CA ARG A 131 31.47 -4.65 8.88
C ARG A 131 32.02 -3.26 9.21
N ASN A 132 32.51 -3.06 10.45
CA ASN A 132 33.44 -2.00 10.89
C ASN A 132 33.54 -0.73 10.00
N ARG A 133 32.41 -0.09 9.71
CA ARG A 133 32.32 1.20 9.01
C ARG A 133 31.31 2.06 9.75
N ALA A 134 31.63 2.33 11.01
CA ALA A 134 30.81 3.16 11.88
C ALA A 134 30.52 4.50 11.18
N GLY A 135 29.24 4.87 11.14
CA GLY A 135 28.73 6.12 10.59
C GLY A 135 28.22 6.04 9.14
N ALA A 136 28.20 4.88 8.49
CA ALA A 136 27.68 4.73 7.13
C ALA A 136 26.26 4.14 7.11
N ILE A 137 25.37 4.69 6.28
CA ILE A 137 24.02 4.15 6.12
C ILE A 137 24.07 2.88 5.27
N ASP A 138 23.67 1.76 5.84
CA ASP A 138 23.64 0.46 5.16
C ASP A 138 22.28 -0.24 5.25
N HIS A 139 21.36 0.29 6.06
CA HIS A 139 20.07 -0.32 6.30
C HIS A 139 18.97 0.72 6.39
N VAL A 140 17.76 0.31 6.00
CA VAL A 140 16.61 1.20 5.85
C VAL A 140 15.30 0.47 6.15
N GLY A 141 14.29 1.21 6.62
CA GLY A 141 12.96 0.71 6.94
C GLY A 141 11.88 1.80 6.87
N ILE A 142 10.60 1.41 6.95
CA ILE A 142 9.46 2.35 7.00
C ILE A 142 8.92 2.38 8.44
N TYR A 143 8.84 3.57 9.04
CA TYR A 143 8.22 3.74 10.35
C TYR A 143 6.72 3.49 10.26
N LEU A 144 6.19 2.75 11.24
CA LEU A 144 4.77 2.41 11.33
C LEU A 144 4.05 3.16 12.46
N GLY A 145 4.78 3.93 13.26
CA GLY A 145 4.28 4.50 14.51
C GLY A 145 4.46 3.55 15.70
N GLY A 146 4.33 4.10 16.91
CA GLY A 146 4.34 3.33 18.15
C GLY A 146 5.61 2.49 18.37
N ASP A 147 6.79 3.04 18.06
CA ASP A 147 8.09 2.33 18.13
C ASP A 147 8.22 1.16 17.14
N ASN A 148 7.36 1.01 16.14
CA ASN A 148 7.45 -0.07 15.16
C ASN A 148 7.92 0.43 13.80
N PHE A 149 8.69 -0.40 13.10
CA PHE A 149 9.06 -0.17 11.72
C PHE A 149 9.12 -1.50 10.94
N ILE A 150 8.92 -1.43 9.63
CA ILE A 150 8.99 -2.58 8.71
C ILE A 150 10.20 -2.48 7.80
N HIS A 151 10.87 -3.60 7.56
CA HIS A 151 12.05 -3.68 6.71
C HIS A 151 12.31 -5.11 6.23
N ALA A 152 13.06 -5.26 5.13
CA ALA A 152 13.67 -6.54 4.77
C ALA A 152 14.95 -6.75 5.60
N SER A 153 14.92 -7.70 6.52
CA SER A 153 16.01 -7.97 7.47
C SER A 153 16.95 -9.04 6.95
N SER A 154 18.23 -8.71 6.71
CA SER A 154 19.24 -9.68 6.28
C SER A 154 19.53 -10.71 7.38
N SER A 155 19.73 -10.24 8.62
CA SER A 155 20.05 -11.09 9.78
C SER A 155 18.93 -12.04 10.17
N LYS A 156 17.70 -11.75 9.73
CA LYS A 156 16.55 -12.61 9.99
C LYS A 156 15.94 -13.26 8.75
N GLY A 157 16.45 -12.93 7.55
CA GLY A 157 16.10 -13.59 6.30
C GLY A 157 14.75 -13.23 5.67
N SER A 158 14.04 -12.20 6.16
CA SER A 158 12.74 -11.79 5.58
C SER A 158 12.33 -10.36 5.90
N VAL A 159 11.34 -9.87 5.17
CA VAL A 159 10.54 -8.70 5.54
C VAL A 159 9.79 -8.96 6.84
N ARG A 160 9.83 -7.99 7.76
CA ARG A 160 9.24 -8.10 9.10
C ARG A 160 9.10 -6.75 9.77
N ILE A 161 8.27 -6.74 10.81
CA ILE A 161 8.11 -5.63 11.73
C ILE A 161 9.00 -5.85 12.94
N GLN A 162 9.75 -4.83 13.33
CA GLN A 162 10.58 -4.83 14.53
C GLN A 162 10.42 -3.51 15.30
N LYS A 163 10.85 -3.52 16.56
CA LYS A 163 10.84 -2.31 17.36
C LYS A 163 12.04 -1.43 17.01
N LEU A 164 11.83 -0.13 16.84
CA LEU A 164 12.88 0.85 16.61
C LEU A 164 13.83 0.92 17.82
N SER A 165 13.34 0.72 19.03
CA SER A 165 14.15 0.57 20.24
C SER A 165 15.17 -0.59 20.18
N GLN A 166 14.94 -1.63 19.38
CA GLN A 166 15.93 -2.72 19.17
C GLN A 166 17.12 -2.29 18.30
N TYR A 167 16.98 -1.18 17.59
CA TYR A 167 18.01 -0.56 16.74
C TYR A 167 18.64 0.67 17.42
N LYS A 168 18.52 0.77 18.76
CA LYS A 168 19.12 1.87 19.53
C LYS A 168 20.63 1.91 19.32
N GLY A 169 21.16 3.10 19.04
CA GLY A 169 22.59 3.31 18.74
C GLY A 169 22.96 3.09 17.27
N LEU A 170 22.07 2.50 16.47
CA LEU A 170 22.26 2.32 15.02
C LEU A 170 21.49 3.36 14.19
N TYR A 171 20.50 4.03 14.79
CA TYR A 171 19.67 5.03 14.13
C TYR A 171 20.50 6.26 13.71
N ILE A 172 20.48 6.57 12.42
CA ILE A 172 21.15 7.75 11.85
C ILE A 172 20.15 8.90 11.69
N GLY A 173 18.97 8.63 11.11
CA GLY A 173 18.04 9.69 10.77
C GLY A 173 16.80 9.18 10.04
N ALA A 174 15.94 10.12 9.65
CA ALA A 174 14.72 9.81 8.92
C ALA A 174 14.41 10.83 7.82
N LYS A 175 13.71 10.37 6.78
CA LYS A 175 13.23 11.18 5.66
C LYS A 175 11.74 10.99 5.42
N ARG A 176 11.05 12.09 5.13
CA ARG A 176 9.64 12.12 4.71
C ARG A 176 9.54 12.44 3.23
N VAL A 177 8.85 11.59 2.48
CA VAL A 177 8.73 11.65 1.02
C VAL A 177 7.29 11.81 0.51
N ILE A 178 6.32 11.82 1.44
CA ILE A 178 4.89 12.04 1.23
C ILE A 178 4.39 12.98 2.34
#